data_AF-A0A7X6L0G5-F1
#
_entry.id   AF-A0A7X6L0G5-F1
#
_cell.length_a   1.000
_cell.length_b   1.000
_cell.length_c   1.000
_cell.angle_alpha   90.00
_cell.angle_beta   90.00
_cell.angle_gamma   90.00
#
_symmetry.space_group_name_H-M   'P 1'
#
loop_
_entity.id
_entity.type
_entity.pdbx_description
1 polymer ?
#
loop_
_entity_poly.entity_id
_entity_poly.type
_entity_poly.pdbx_seq_one_letter_code
_entity_poly.pdbx_strand_id
1 'polypeptide(L)'
;MRFGLDYAAGRPGGAAIRAAGYDFVVRYLSEGGPSLPGKLLTPAEANDLRAHGISIVSNWETTAARMLDGYGAGIVDARAALAQVLRCGGRVDRPIYFSADFDASQQDQLRVNAYLDGAATVLGRANVGIYGGYWAVSRALDAGYATWAWQTDAWSGTNVETRRAIHQTLRQVTVGGVLCDVNEAETTDFGQWDFVGREDPDVTPEQEEVLRDIQIQLRGPGLSGWPQLGADADGRNRTLVDGLAAALARIAALERESAELRTQVGELRTEISELEATTAELTDQVERWNGRHWPWPLSLIEGPAALVGEQLARLEALLPDLPGLPGHDGGVRRVPGGDDGPAALTSKN
;
A
#
# COMPACT_ATOMS: atom_id res chain seq x y z
N MET A 1 29.80 -22.43 -5.29
CA MET A 1 30.81 -21.86 -6.21
C MET A 1 30.42 -22.24 -7.63
N ARG A 2 30.39 -21.27 -8.54
CA ARG A 2 30.13 -21.46 -9.96
C ARG A 2 31.35 -21.00 -10.75
N PHE A 3 31.60 -21.64 -11.89
CA PHE A 3 32.67 -21.24 -12.80
C PHE A 3 32.09 -20.58 -14.04
N GLY A 4 32.78 -19.56 -14.54
CA GLY A 4 32.37 -18.85 -15.73
C GLY A 4 33.54 -18.42 -16.59
N LEU A 5 33.20 -17.88 -17.75
CA LEU A 5 34.17 -17.45 -18.75
C LEU A 5 33.90 -16.03 -19.21
N ASP A 6 34.96 -15.29 -19.52
CA ASP A 6 34.87 -14.12 -20.38
C ASP A 6 35.78 -14.29 -21.60
N TYR A 7 35.38 -13.68 -22.71
CA TYR A 7 36.04 -13.87 -24.00
C TYR A 7 35.69 -12.73 -24.97
N ALA A 8 36.62 -12.44 -25.87
CA ALA A 8 36.48 -11.36 -26.86
C ALA A 8 36.91 -11.75 -28.29
N ALA A 9 37.76 -12.77 -28.47
CA ALA A 9 38.27 -13.13 -29.80
C ALA A 9 37.24 -13.87 -30.68
N GLY A 10 36.29 -14.58 -30.06
CA GLY A 10 35.27 -15.36 -30.77
C GLY A 10 34.08 -15.70 -29.86
N ARG A 11 33.18 -16.57 -30.33
CA ARG A 11 32.00 -17.03 -29.59
C ARG A 11 32.04 -18.56 -29.46
N PRO A 12 32.40 -19.12 -28.29
CA PRO A 12 32.53 -20.57 -28.09
C PRO A 12 31.25 -21.38 -28.36
N GLY A 13 30.08 -20.75 -28.18
CA GLY A 13 28.77 -21.40 -28.19
C GLY A 13 28.38 -21.98 -26.83
N GLY A 14 27.11 -21.83 -26.45
CA GLY A 14 26.57 -22.26 -25.15
C GLY A 14 26.74 -23.76 -24.90
N ALA A 15 26.57 -24.59 -25.93
CA ALA A 15 26.79 -26.03 -25.85
C ALA A 15 28.23 -26.39 -25.46
N ALA A 16 29.22 -25.74 -26.08
CA ALA A 16 30.64 -26.01 -25.80
C ALA A 16 31.03 -25.53 -24.40
N ILE A 17 30.51 -24.37 -23.97
CA ILE A 17 30.72 -23.82 -22.62
C ILE A 17 30.16 -24.78 -21.57
N ARG A 18 28.93 -25.27 -21.77
CA ARG A 18 28.29 -26.22 -20.86
C ARG A 18 29.07 -27.54 -20.80
N ALA A 19 29.46 -28.08 -21.95
CA ALA A 19 30.23 -29.32 -22.02
C ALA A 19 31.61 -29.20 -21.37
N ALA A 20 32.21 -28.01 -21.39
CA ALA A 20 33.47 -27.71 -20.71
C ALA A 20 33.33 -27.49 -19.19
N GLY A 21 32.11 -27.56 -18.65
CA GLY A 21 31.85 -27.48 -17.20
C GLY A 21 31.69 -26.07 -16.64
N TYR A 22 31.40 -25.07 -17.49
CA TYR A 22 31.15 -23.69 -17.06
C TYR A 22 29.65 -23.37 -17.02
N ASP A 23 29.26 -22.54 -16.06
CA ASP A 23 27.86 -22.25 -15.72
C ASP A 23 27.42 -20.82 -16.07
N PHE A 24 28.37 -19.90 -16.28
CA PHE A 24 28.05 -18.52 -16.62
C PHE A 24 29.10 -17.90 -17.54
N VAL A 25 28.75 -16.76 -18.12
CA VAL A 25 29.68 -15.93 -18.87
C VAL A 25 29.58 -14.48 -18.47
N VAL A 26 30.72 -13.78 -18.47
CA VAL A 26 30.76 -12.32 -18.41
C VAL A 26 30.98 -11.81 -19.83
N ARG A 27 30.00 -11.09 -20.39
CA ARG A 27 29.97 -10.75 -21.81
C ARG A 27 30.06 -9.26 -22.04
N TYR A 28 30.90 -8.89 -23.00
CA TYR A 28 31.11 -7.51 -23.37
C TYR A 28 29.92 -6.96 -24.15
N LEU A 29 29.57 -5.73 -23.84
CA LEU A 29 28.48 -4.97 -24.46
C LEU A 29 28.98 -3.92 -25.45
N SER A 30 30.29 -3.94 -25.74
CA SER A 30 31.02 -3.02 -26.61
C SER A 30 31.66 -3.76 -27.79
N GLU A 31 31.85 -3.03 -28.90
CA GLU A 31 32.54 -3.55 -30.09
C GLU A 31 34.03 -3.72 -29.84
N GLY A 32 34.58 -4.85 -30.28
CA GLY A 32 36.03 -5.14 -30.24
C GLY A 32 36.76 -4.83 -31.54
N GLY A 33 36.03 -4.36 -32.56
CA GLY A 33 36.57 -4.14 -33.89
C GLY A 33 37.11 -5.42 -34.56
N PRO A 34 37.93 -5.28 -35.60
CA PRO A 34 38.48 -6.42 -36.34
C PRO A 34 39.40 -7.33 -35.52
N SER A 35 40.03 -6.82 -34.46
CA SER A 35 40.95 -7.59 -33.61
C SER A 35 40.22 -8.50 -32.62
N LEU A 36 39.01 -8.14 -32.19
CA LEU A 36 38.21 -8.88 -31.22
C LEU A 36 36.75 -9.01 -31.72
N PRO A 37 36.51 -9.75 -32.81
CA PRO A 37 35.19 -9.84 -33.45
C PRO A 37 34.13 -10.57 -32.61
N GLY A 38 34.55 -11.25 -31.54
CA GLY A 38 33.68 -11.89 -30.56
C GLY A 38 33.28 -10.99 -29.38
N LYS A 39 33.86 -9.79 -29.24
CA LYS A 39 33.69 -8.96 -28.04
C LYS A 39 32.21 -8.66 -27.80
N LEU A 40 31.54 -8.00 -28.76
CA LEU A 40 30.15 -7.61 -28.61
C LEU A 40 29.20 -8.83 -28.51
N LEU A 41 28.45 -8.91 -27.41
CA LEU A 41 27.33 -9.83 -27.25
C LEU A 41 26.24 -9.55 -28.28
N THR A 42 25.77 -10.60 -28.94
CA THR A 42 24.65 -10.49 -29.91
C THR A 42 23.37 -11.12 -29.36
N PRO A 43 22.18 -10.76 -29.87
CA PRO A 43 20.93 -11.42 -29.47
C PRO A 43 20.93 -12.92 -29.76
N ALA A 44 21.53 -13.35 -30.87
CA ALA A 44 21.63 -14.76 -31.23
C ALA A 44 22.50 -15.53 -30.23
N GLU A 45 23.64 -14.96 -29.84
CA GLU A 45 24.51 -15.53 -28.82
C GLU A 45 23.85 -15.57 -27.44
N ALA A 46 23.16 -14.50 -27.03
CA ALA A 46 22.42 -14.47 -25.76
C ALA A 46 21.32 -15.54 -25.70
N ASN A 47 20.63 -15.78 -26.83
CA ASN A 47 19.65 -16.86 -26.94
C ASN A 47 20.29 -18.24 -26.85
N ASP A 48 21.42 -18.45 -27.54
CA ASP A 48 22.17 -19.70 -27.49
C ASP A 48 22.68 -20.02 -26.08
N LEU A 49 23.23 -19.03 -25.38
CA LEU A 49 23.69 -19.18 -23.99
C LEU A 49 22.53 -19.59 -23.06
N ARG A 50 21.38 -18.90 -23.15
CA ARG A 50 20.19 -19.22 -22.35
C ARG A 50 19.62 -20.60 -22.67
N ALA A 51 19.58 -20.99 -23.94
CA ALA A 51 19.10 -22.31 -24.35
C ALA A 51 19.93 -23.46 -23.75
N HIS A 52 21.20 -23.19 -23.41
CA HIS A 52 22.11 -24.15 -22.79
C HIS A 52 22.28 -23.94 -21.27
N GLY A 53 21.42 -23.13 -20.64
CA GLY A 53 21.44 -22.90 -19.20
C GLY A 53 22.68 -22.14 -18.70
N ILE A 54 23.32 -21.34 -19.57
CA ILE A 54 24.45 -20.51 -19.21
C ILE A 54 23.96 -19.12 -18.79
N SER A 55 24.22 -18.75 -17.54
CA SER A 55 23.86 -17.42 -17.02
C SER A 55 24.73 -16.34 -17.67
N ILE A 56 24.18 -15.13 -17.87
CA ILE A 56 24.86 -14.01 -18.54
C ILE A 56 25.06 -12.88 -17.54
N VAL A 57 26.28 -12.34 -17.46
CA VAL A 57 26.65 -11.14 -16.70
C VAL A 57 27.15 -10.08 -17.68
N SER A 58 26.83 -8.82 -17.42
CA SER A 58 27.15 -7.69 -18.30
C SER A 58 28.48 -7.03 -17.97
N ASN A 59 29.35 -6.89 -18.98
CA ASN A 59 30.57 -6.10 -18.90
C ASN A 59 30.60 -5.02 -19.99
N TRP A 60 31.13 -3.84 -19.67
CA TRP A 60 31.43 -2.79 -20.62
C TRP A 60 32.92 -2.43 -20.58
N GLU A 61 33.57 -2.51 -21.74
CA GLU A 61 34.96 -2.10 -21.92
C GLU A 61 35.23 -1.75 -23.39
N THR A 62 35.48 -0.48 -23.69
CA THR A 62 35.89 -0.05 -25.03
C THR A 62 37.41 -0.03 -25.16
N THR A 63 38.10 0.58 -24.20
CA THR A 63 39.56 0.56 -24.04
C THR A 63 39.92 0.31 -22.59
N ALA A 64 41.14 -0.18 -22.36
CA ALA A 64 41.64 -0.50 -21.03
C ALA A 64 41.47 0.66 -20.02
N ALA A 65 41.89 1.86 -20.42
CA ALA A 65 41.88 3.04 -19.56
C ALA A 65 40.64 3.93 -19.73
N ARG A 66 39.55 3.44 -20.33
CA ARG A 66 38.35 4.24 -20.66
C ARG A 66 37.78 4.99 -19.46
N MET A 67 37.85 4.40 -18.27
CA MET A 67 37.35 5.03 -17.04
C MET A 67 38.08 6.33 -16.67
N LEU A 68 39.27 6.58 -17.20
CA LEU A 68 40.00 7.84 -16.98
C LEU A 68 39.35 9.05 -17.67
N ASP A 69 38.46 8.82 -18.64
CA ASP A 69 37.71 9.90 -19.29
C ASP A 69 36.60 10.48 -18.39
N GLY A 70 36.37 9.87 -17.23
CA GLY A 70 35.57 10.44 -16.15
C GLY A 70 34.07 10.49 -16.42
N TYR A 71 33.40 11.45 -15.78
CA TYR A 71 31.94 11.48 -15.63
C TYR A 71 31.14 11.42 -16.93
N GLY A 72 31.48 12.27 -17.91
CA GLY A 72 30.76 12.31 -19.19
C GLY A 72 30.90 11.00 -19.97
N ALA A 73 32.06 10.36 -19.90
CA ALA A 73 32.29 9.05 -20.49
C ALA A 73 31.41 7.96 -19.85
N GLY A 74 31.30 7.97 -18.52
CA GLY A 74 30.44 7.04 -17.79
C GLY A 74 28.97 7.12 -18.21
N ILE A 75 28.43 8.32 -18.45
CA ILE A 75 27.05 8.50 -18.93
C ILE A 75 26.86 7.90 -20.33
N VAL A 76 27.76 8.22 -21.26
CA VAL A 76 27.69 7.77 -22.66
C VAL A 76 27.75 6.25 -22.71
N ASP A 77 28.72 5.69 -21.99
CA ASP A 77 28.99 4.26 -21.98
C ASP A 77 27.85 3.49 -21.29
N ALA A 78 27.32 3.99 -20.17
CA ALA A 78 26.20 3.34 -19.49
C ALA A 78 24.91 3.31 -20.32
N ARG A 79 24.63 4.37 -21.09
CA ARG A 79 23.49 4.38 -22.03
C ARG A 79 23.65 3.34 -23.13
N ALA A 80 24.85 3.27 -23.71
CA ALA A 80 25.14 2.31 -24.76
C ALA A 80 25.12 0.86 -24.23
N ALA A 81 25.69 0.63 -23.05
CA ALA A 81 25.66 -0.65 -22.37
C ALA A 81 24.23 -1.10 -22.08
N LEU A 82 23.41 -0.25 -21.47
CA LEU A 82 22.01 -0.58 -21.16
C LEU A 82 21.19 -0.87 -22.43
N ALA A 83 21.38 -0.09 -23.50
CA ALA A 83 20.74 -0.35 -24.78
C ALA A 83 21.13 -1.73 -25.33
N GLN A 84 22.41 -2.11 -25.19
CA GLN A 84 22.88 -3.43 -25.60
C GLN A 84 22.30 -4.57 -24.75
N VAL A 85 22.24 -4.39 -23.42
CA VAL A 85 21.60 -5.36 -22.49
C VAL A 85 20.18 -5.64 -22.96
N LEU A 86 19.38 -4.59 -23.17
CA LEU A 86 17.98 -4.71 -23.59
C LEU A 86 17.85 -5.36 -24.97
N ARG A 87 18.72 -5.00 -25.91
CA ARG A 87 18.75 -5.60 -27.25
C ARG A 87 19.00 -7.12 -27.22
N CYS A 88 19.76 -7.59 -26.24
CA CYS A 88 20.05 -9.01 -26.05
C CYS A 88 19.03 -9.73 -25.14
N GLY A 89 17.95 -9.05 -24.75
CA GLY A 89 16.91 -9.60 -23.88
C GLY A 89 17.35 -9.75 -22.42
N GLY A 90 18.30 -8.91 -21.98
CA GLY A 90 18.61 -8.70 -20.58
C GLY A 90 17.60 -7.74 -19.92
N ARG A 91 17.95 -7.24 -18.73
CA ARG A 91 17.03 -6.53 -17.84
C ARG A 91 17.73 -5.37 -17.12
N VAL A 92 16.95 -4.38 -16.69
CA VAL A 92 17.44 -3.07 -16.20
C VAL A 92 17.87 -3.07 -14.74
N ASP A 93 17.44 -4.07 -13.99
CA ASP A 93 17.60 -4.24 -12.54
C ASP A 93 18.77 -5.17 -12.18
N ARG A 94 19.70 -5.35 -13.11
CA ARG A 94 20.90 -6.16 -12.94
C ARG A 94 22.13 -5.33 -13.30
N PRO A 95 23.27 -5.57 -12.65
CA PRO A 95 24.42 -4.69 -12.79
C PRO A 95 25.09 -4.79 -14.16
N ILE A 96 25.74 -3.69 -14.53
CA ILE A 96 26.75 -3.67 -15.59
C ILE A 96 28.09 -3.37 -14.92
N TYR A 97 29.07 -4.25 -15.13
CA TYR A 97 30.45 -4.03 -14.69
C TYR A 97 31.17 -3.15 -15.71
N PHE A 98 31.75 -2.05 -15.25
CA PHE A 98 32.60 -1.18 -16.07
C PHE A 98 34.07 -1.45 -15.76
N SER A 99 34.87 -1.60 -16.80
CA SER A 99 36.22 -2.13 -16.67
C SER A 99 37.30 -1.03 -16.55
N ALA A 100 38.07 -1.09 -15.47
CA ALA A 100 39.40 -0.48 -15.34
C ALA A 100 40.44 -1.57 -15.64
N ASP A 101 40.62 -1.88 -16.92
CA ASP A 101 41.45 -3.02 -17.37
C ASP A 101 42.94 -2.64 -17.51
N PHE A 102 43.49 -2.08 -16.44
CA PHE A 102 44.90 -1.69 -16.31
C PHE A 102 45.29 -1.59 -14.84
N ASP A 103 46.60 -1.47 -14.57
CA ASP A 103 47.14 -1.23 -13.22
C ASP A 103 46.84 0.20 -12.74
N ALA A 104 45.59 0.43 -12.31
CA ALA A 104 45.11 1.75 -11.94
C ALA A 104 45.75 2.25 -10.63
N SER A 105 46.46 3.37 -10.74
CA SER A 105 47.15 3.98 -9.61
C SER A 105 46.16 4.67 -8.65
N GLN A 106 46.65 5.09 -7.49
CA GLN A 106 45.84 5.91 -6.57
C GLN A 106 45.43 7.26 -7.20
N GLN A 107 46.25 7.83 -8.10
CA GLN A 107 45.96 9.11 -8.75
C GLN A 107 44.82 9.00 -9.77
N ASP A 108 44.59 7.81 -10.30
CA ASP A 108 43.52 7.52 -11.27
C ASP A 108 42.14 7.42 -10.60
N GLN A 109 42.10 7.12 -9.30
CA GLN A 109 40.86 6.80 -8.59
C GLN A 109 39.80 7.90 -8.69
N LEU A 110 40.22 9.17 -8.68
CA LEU A 110 39.27 10.28 -8.80
C LEU A 110 38.51 10.23 -10.14
N ARG A 111 39.20 9.89 -11.24
CA ARG A 111 38.60 9.78 -12.57
C ARG A 111 37.75 8.51 -12.69
N VAL A 112 38.25 7.39 -12.17
CA VAL A 112 37.50 6.12 -12.07
C VAL A 112 36.17 6.33 -11.34
N ASN A 113 36.21 6.98 -10.17
CA ASN A 113 35.02 7.29 -9.38
C ASN A 113 34.07 8.23 -10.14
N ALA A 114 34.60 9.27 -10.79
CA ALA A 114 33.79 10.18 -11.60
C ALA A 114 33.08 9.44 -12.75
N TYR A 115 33.77 8.51 -13.42
CA TYR A 115 33.16 7.68 -14.46
C TYR A 115 32.02 6.82 -13.90
N LEU A 116 32.25 6.13 -12.78
CA LEU A 116 31.21 5.32 -12.12
C LEU A 116 30.01 6.16 -11.65
N ASP A 117 30.26 7.40 -11.22
CA ASP A 117 29.21 8.35 -10.87
C ASP A 117 28.36 8.74 -12.08
N GLY A 118 29.01 9.02 -13.22
CA GLY A 118 28.34 9.24 -14.49
C GLY A 118 27.45 8.05 -14.89
N ALA A 119 27.98 6.82 -14.79
CA ALA A 119 27.23 5.60 -15.06
C ALA A 119 26.01 5.43 -14.13
N ALA A 120 26.16 5.76 -12.85
CA ALA A 120 25.06 5.67 -11.87
C ALA A 120 23.89 6.60 -12.17
N THR A 121 24.10 7.71 -12.87
CA THR A 121 22.99 8.58 -13.30
C THR A 121 22.06 7.93 -14.33
N VAL A 122 22.54 6.87 -15.00
CA VAL A 122 21.78 6.13 -16.02
C VAL A 122 21.21 4.84 -15.44
N LEU A 123 22.02 4.09 -14.69
CA LEU A 123 21.66 2.75 -14.21
C LEU A 123 21.06 2.74 -12.79
N GLY A 124 21.22 3.83 -12.04
CA GLY A 124 21.10 3.84 -10.59
C GLY A 124 22.35 3.23 -9.93
N ARG A 125 22.78 3.80 -8.79
CA ARG A 125 24.01 3.36 -8.09
C ARG A 125 24.01 1.86 -7.80
N ALA A 126 22.85 1.30 -7.43
CA ALA A 126 22.69 -0.12 -7.10
C ALA A 126 23.05 -1.08 -8.24
N ASN A 127 23.04 -0.63 -9.50
CA ASN A 127 23.36 -1.44 -10.68
C ASN A 127 24.73 -1.12 -11.29
N VAL A 128 25.56 -0.32 -10.61
CA VAL A 128 26.92 -0.03 -11.07
C VAL A 128 27.90 -1.03 -10.50
N GLY A 129 28.55 -1.79 -11.38
CA GLY A 129 29.67 -2.65 -11.05
C GLY A 129 31.00 -2.09 -11.55
N ILE A 130 32.09 -2.49 -10.90
CA ILE A 130 33.46 -2.23 -11.34
C ILE A 130 34.20 -3.54 -11.57
N TYR A 131 34.94 -3.61 -12.67
CA TYR A 131 35.98 -4.59 -12.90
C TYR A 131 37.38 -3.96 -12.79
N GLY A 132 38.33 -4.66 -12.18
CA GLY A 132 39.74 -4.26 -12.14
C GLY A 132 40.55 -4.91 -11.03
N GLY A 133 41.77 -4.43 -10.83
CA GLY A 133 42.63 -4.86 -9.72
C GLY A 133 42.09 -4.41 -8.35
N TYR A 134 42.48 -5.13 -7.29
CA TYR A 134 41.96 -4.97 -5.91
C TYR A 134 41.91 -3.53 -5.41
N TRP A 135 42.90 -2.69 -5.71
CA TRP A 135 43.02 -1.33 -5.19
C TRP A 135 41.96 -0.40 -5.78
N ALA A 136 41.72 -0.51 -7.09
CA ALA A 136 40.70 0.30 -7.76
C ALA A 136 39.30 -0.11 -7.33
N VAL A 137 39.07 -1.43 -7.24
CA VAL A 137 37.81 -2.04 -6.80
C VAL A 137 37.52 -1.68 -5.34
N SER A 138 38.42 -1.98 -4.40
CA SER A 138 38.22 -1.73 -2.97
C SER A 138 37.93 -0.26 -2.69
N ARG A 139 38.68 0.67 -3.28
CA ARG A 139 38.46 2.11 -3.07
C ARG A 139 37.12 2.58 -3.66
N ALA A 140 36.69 2.03 -4.79
CA ALA A 140 35.40 2.36 -5.36
C ALA A 140 34.24 1.85 -4.50
N LEU A 141 34.37 0.65 -3.93
CA LEU A 141 33.39 0.09 -2.98
C LEU A 141 33.36 0.87 -1.66
N ASP A 142 34.51 1.15 -1.07
CA ASP A 142 34.62 1.89 0.21
C ASP A 142 33.98 3.28 0.12
N ALA A 143 34.16 3.94 -1.04
CA ALA A 143 33.60 5.25 -1.30
C ALA A 143 32.17 5.20 -1.86
N GLY A 144 31.58 4.02 -2.06
CA GLY A 144 30.20 3.85 -2.51
C GLY A 144 29.94 4.23 -3.98
N TYR A 145 30.98 4.23 -4.83
CA TYR A 145 30.85 4.49 -6.27
C TYR A 145 30.46 3.24 -7.07
N ALA A 146 30.72 2.05 -6.54
CA ALA A 146 30.25 0.79 -7.10
C ALA A 146 29.54 -0.03 -6.02
N THR A 147 28.56 -0.83 -6.42
CA THR A 147 27.86 -1.80 -5.56
C THR A 147 28.33 -3.22 -5.86
N TRP A 148 28.77 -3.49 -7.09
CA TRP A 148 29.20 -4.80 -7.53
C TRP A 148 30.68 -4.80 -7.87
N ALA A 149 31.38 -5.88 -7.50
CA ALA A 149 32.80 -6.02 -7.76
C ALA A 149 33.12 -7.30 -8.53
N TRP A 150 33.83 -7.14 -9.63
CA TRP A 150 34.48 -8.21 -10.37
C TRP A 150 35.99 -7.96 -10.31
N GLN A 151 36.68 -8.69 -9.44
CA GLN A 151 38.12 -8.51 -9.26
C GLN A 151 38.89 -9.42 -10.21
N THR A 152 40.01 -8.96 -10.76
CA THR A 152 41.00 -9.82 -11.42
C THR A 152 42.23 -10.05 -10.54
N ASP A 153 42.86 -11.22 -10.63
CA ASP A 153 44.21 -11.48 -10.06
C ASP A 153 45.25 -10.52 -10.63
N ALA A 154 45.08 -10.09 -11.90
CA ALA A 154 45.94 -9.08 -12.49
C ALA A 154 45.89 -7.79 -11.66
N TRP A 155 47.05 -7.19 -11.41
CA TRP A 155 47.18 -5.96 -10.62
C TRP A 155 46.64 -6.08 -9.18
N SER A 156 46.44 -7.31 -8.69
CA SER A 156 45.92 -7.57 -7.34
C SER A 156 46.98 -8.03 -6.33
N GLY A 157 48.21 -8.31 -6.77
CA GLY A 157 49.24 -8.89 -5.91
C GLY A 157 48.70 -10.16 -5.23
N THR A 158 48.67 -10.19 -3.89
CA THR A 158 48.07 -11.29 -3.11
C THR A 158 46.75 -10.91 -2.44
N ASN A 159 46.16 -9.77 -2.79
CA ASN A 159 44.97 -9.24 -2.12
C ASN A 159 43.70 -9.74 -2.81
N VAL A 160 42.68 -10.04 -2.00
CA VAL A 160 41.37 -10.50 -2.46
C VAL A 160 40.29 -9.68 -1.75
N GLU A 161 39.47 -8.98 -2.52
CA GLU A 161 38.32 -8.21 -2.07
C GLU A 161 37.23 -9.20 -1.63
N THR A 162 36.87 -9.14 -0.36
CA THR A 162 35.88 -10.05 0.24
C THR A 162 34.46 -9.74 -0.23
N ARG A 163 34.21 -8.53 -0.72
CA ARG A 163 32.93 -8.09 -1.30
C ARG A 163 32.79 -8.39 -2.80
N ARG A 164 33.77 -9.03 -3.44
CA ARG A 164 33.69 -9.37 -4.87
C ARG A 164 32.56 -10.38 -5.12
N ALA A 165 31.76 -10.12 -6.13
CA ALA A 165 30.77 -11.06 -6.64
C ALA A 165 31.41 -12.08 -7.60
N ILE A 166 32.40 -11.62 -8.37
CA ILE A 166 33.12 -12.42 -9.37
C ILE A 166 34.63 -12.21 -9.18
N HIS A 167 35.40 -13.26 -9.40
CA HIS A 167 36.86 -13.24 -9.38
C HIS A 167 37.40 -13.84 -10.68
N GLN A 168 38.11 -13.05 -11.50
CA GLN A 168 38.85 -13.54 -12.65
C GLN A 168 40.23 -14.01 -12.21
N THR A 169 40.52 -15.28 -12.46
CA THR A 169 41.83 -15.88 -12.16
C THR A 169 42.80 -15.65 -13.32
N LEU A 170 44.10 -15.86 -13.10
CA LEU A 170 45.08 -15.88 -14.20
C LEU A 170 44.96 -17.09 -15.15
N ARG A 171 44.00 -18.01 -14.92
CA ARG A 171 43.83 -19.19 -15.77
C ARG A 171 43.09 -18.84 -17.05
N GLN A 172 43.59 -19.39 -18.16
CA GLN A 172 42.93 -19.35 -19.45
C GLN A 172 42.64 -20.76 -19.96
N VAL A 173 41.56 -20.89 -20.73
CA VAL A 173 41.16 -22.17 -21.36
C VAL A 173 40.69 -21.93 -22.79
N THR A 174 40.80 -22.95 -23.63
CA THR A 174 40.21 -22.92 -24.97
C THR A 174 38.93 -23.75 -25.00
N VAL A 175 37.80 -23.09 -25.28
CA VAL A 175 36.47 -23.71 -25.38
C VAL A 175 35.88 -23.37 -26.73
N GLY A 176 35.39 -24.37 -27.47
CA GLY A 176 34.85 -24.14 -28.81
C GLY A 176 35.84 -23.50 -29.79
N GLY A 177 37.16 -23.70 -29.58
CA GLY A 177 38.23 -23.07 -30.37
C GLY A 177 38.54 -21.61 -29.99
N VAL A 178 37.95 -21.08 -28.92
CA VAL A 178 38.12 -19.69 -28.47
C VAL A 178 38.84 -19.66 -27.14
N LEU A 179 39.88 -18.83 -27.03
CA LEU A 179 40.57 -18.54 -25.77
C LEU A 179 39.66 -17.72 -24.85
N CYS A 180 39.49 -18.19 -23.62
CA CYS A 180 38.63 -17.58 -22.61
C CYS A 180 39.38 -17.47 -21.27
N ASP A 181 39.11 -16.38 -20.55
CA ASP A 181 39.60 -16.17 -19.19
C ASP A 181 38.63 -16.81 -18.18
N VAL A 182 39.18 -17.42 -17.13
CA VAL A 182 38.39 -18.18 -16.16
C VAL A 182 37.99 -17.32 -14.97
N ASN A 183 36.69 -17.33 -14.68
CA ASN A 183 36.05 -16.61 -13.60
C ASN A 183 35.40 -17.54 -12.59
N GLU A 184 35.32 -17.07 -11.36
CA GLU A 184 34.76 -17.79 -10.22
C GLU A 184 33.76 -16.89 -9.49
N ALA A 185 32.58 -17.43 -9.17
CA ALA A 185 31.56 -16.75 -8.38
C ALA A 185 31.25 -17.59 -7.13
N GLU A 186 31.46 -16.99 -5.96
CA GLU A 186 31.21 -17.63 -4.66
C GLU A 186 29.79 -17.36 -4.13
N THR A 187 29.15 -16.28 -4.59
CA THR A 187 27.79 -15.90 -4.22
C THR A 187 26.74 -16.53 -5.15
N THR A 188 25.50 -16.61 -4.66
CA THR A 188 24.34 -17.04 -5.48
C THR A 188 23.89 -15.94 -6.44
N ASP A 189 23.88 -14.70 -5.95
CA ASP A 189 23.72 -13.49 -6.77
C ASP A 189 25.09 -12.88 -7.04
N PHE A 190 25.49 -12.89 -8.30
CA PHE A 190 26.71 -12.23 -8.79
C PHE A 190 26.43 -11.30 -9.96
N GLY A 191 25.19 -10.80 -10.07
CA GLY A 191 24.81 -9.86 -11.12
C GLY A 191 24.29 -10.49 -12.42
N GLN A 192 24.10 -11.82 -12.45
CA GLN A 192 23.59 -12.53 -13.63
C GLN A 192 22.14 -12.20 -13.97
N TRP A 193 21.79 -12.15 -15.26
CA TRP A 193 20.47 -11.71 -15.75
C TRP A 193 19.30 -12.61 -15.35
N ASP A 194 19.55 -13.89 -15.17
CA ASP A 194 18.55 -14.90 -14.81
C ASP A 194 18.38 -15.05 -13.29
N PHE A 195 19.12 -14.27 -12.49
CA PHE A 195 18.85 -14.21 -11.07
C PHE A 195 17.52 -13.47 -10.84
N VAL A 196 16.58 -14.19 -10.27
CA VAL A 196 15.40 -13.62 -9.64
C VAL A 196 15.68 -13.75 -8.16
N GLY A 197 15.96 -12.63 -7.50
CA GLY A 197 15.99 -12.63 -6.04
C GLY A 197 14.69 -13.27 -5.57
N ARG A 198 14.75 -14.20 -4.62
CA ARG A 198 13.57 -14.44 -3.81
C ARG A 198 13.26 -13.08 -3.21
N GLU A 199 12.25 -12.40 -3.73
CA GLU A 199 11.54 -11.42 -2.95
C GLU A 199 11.19 -12.17 -1.68
N ASP A 200 11.82 -11.81 -0.55
CA ASP A 200 11.10 -11.97 0.70
C ASP A 200 9.78 -11.28 0.42
N PRO A 201 8.63 -11.97 0.48
CA PRO A 201 7.38 -11.30 0.30
C PRO A 201 7.41 -10.13 1.28
N ASP A 202 7.16 -8.93 0.76
CA ASP A 202 7.18 -7.64 1.50
C ASP A 202 6.24 -7.65 2.73
N VAL A 203 5.49 -8.76 2.88
CA VAL A 203 4.56 -9.11 3.92
C VAL A 203 4.89 -10.54 4.38
N THR A 204 5.34 -10.72 5.62
CA THR A 204 5.47 -12.05 6.22
C THR A 204 4.09 -12.72 6.30
N PRO A 205 3.99 -14.06 6.40
CA PRO A 205 2.70 -14.74 6.58
C PRO A 205 1.88 -14.19 7.75
N GLU A 206 2.56 -13.79 8.84
CA GLU A 206 1.94 -13.16 10.00
C GLU A 206 1.41 -11.76 9.66
N GLN A 207 2.16 -10.97 8.89
CA GLN A 207 1.68 -9.67 8.41
C GLN A 207 0.51 -9.82 7.43
N GLU A 208 0.48 -10.88 6.62
CA GLU A 208 -0.64 -11.16 5.71
C GLU A 208 -1.88 -11.55 6.50
N GLU A 209 -1.73 -12.34 7.56
CA GLU A 209 -2.81 -12.68 8.48
C GLU A 209 -3.36 -11.44 9.17
N VAL A 210 -2.50 -10.54 9.65
CA VAL A 210 -2.89 -9.25 10.25
C VAL A 210 -3.61 -8.37 9.23
N LEU A 211 -3.09 -8.23 8.01
CA LEU A 211 -3.74 -7.44 6.96
C LEU A 211 -5.09 -8.01 6.58
N ARG A 212 -5.21 -9.34 6.51
CA ARG A 212 -6.46 -10.03 6.23
C ARG A 212 -7.47 -9.83 7.36
N ASP A 213 -7.04 -9.93 8.61
CA ASP A 213 -7.87 -9.64 9.78
C ASP A 213 -8.38 -8.19 9.76
N ILE A 214 -7.50 -7.21 9.52
CA ILE A 214 -7.88 -5.80 9.38
C ILE A 214 -8.91 -5.62 8.26
N GLN A 215 -8.71 -6.25 7.10
CA GLN A 215 -9.64 -6.17 5.98
C GLN A 215 -11.01 -6.78 6.32
N ILE A 216 -11.04 -7.93 7.00
CA ILE A 216 -12.27 -8.58 7.43
C ILE A 216 -12.98 -7.71 8.48
N GLN A 217 -12.26 -7.13 9.43
CA GLN A 217 -12.85 -6.25 10.44
C GLN A 217 -13.48 -5.02 9.78
N LEU A 218 -12.76 -4.35 8.87
CA LEU A 218 -13.25 -3.15 8.22
C LEU A 218 -14.40 -3.42 7.23
N ARG A 219 -14.32 -4.52 6.46
CA ARG A 219 -15.18 -4.77 5.30
C ARG A 219 -16.10 -5.97 5.44
N GLY A 220 -16.07 -6.68 6.55
CA GLY A 220 -16.86 -7.88 6.80
C GLY A 220 -16.31 -9.16 6.15
N PRO A 221 -16.88 -10.32 6.49
CA PRO A 221 -16.52 -11.61 5.91
C PRO A 221 -16.61 -11.60 4.39
N GLY A 222 -15.58 -12.10 3.70
CA GLY A 222 -15.52 -12.09 2.24
C GLY A 222 -15.59 -10.69 1.62
N LEU A 223 -15.22 -9.65 2.38
CA LEU A 223 -15.28 -8.24 1.98
C LEU A 223 -16.69 -7.75 1.58
N SER A 224 -17.72 -8.44 2.06
CA SER A 224 -19.12 -8.28 1.63
C SER A 224 -20.00 -7.56 2.65
N GLY A 225 -19.39 -6.85 3.60
CA GLY A 225 -20.04 -6.13 4.69
C GLY A 225 -20.48 -7.03 5.85
N TRP A 226 -20.92 -6.39 6.93
CA TRP A 226 -21.36 -7.02 8.16
C TRP A 226 -22.89 -7.06 8.24
N PRO A 227 -23.52 -8.24 8.29
CA PRO A 227 -24.98 -8.36 8.38
C PRO A 227 -25.58 -7.59 9.57
N GLN A 228 -24.87 -7.54 10.70
CA GLN A 228 -25.31 -6.84 11.90
C GLN A 228 -25.34 -5.31 11.77
N LEU A 229 -24.66 -4.74 10.76
CA LEU A 229 -24.70 -3.29 10.48
C LEU A 229 -25.88 -2.91 9.56
N GLY A 230 -26.66 -3.91 9.13
CA GLY A 230 -27.78 -3.75 8.21
C GLY A 230 -27.33 -3.58 6.76
N ALA A 231 -28.31 -3.36 5.88
CA ALA A 231 -28.10 -3.19 4.45
C ALA A 231 -28.05 -1.71 4.02
N ASP A 232 -27.29 -1.43 2.97
CA ASP A 232 -27.33 -0.17 2.23
C ASP A 232 -28.57 -0.09 1.32
N ALA A 233 -28.68 0.99 0.54
CA ALA A 233 -29.80 1.22 -0.38
C ALA A 233 -29.89 0.16 -1.50
N ASP A 234 -28.78 -0.53 -1.79
CA ASP A 234 -28.68 -1.56 -2.82
C ASP A 234 -28.89 -2.98 -2.24
N GLY A 235 -29.20 -3.11 -0.95
CA GLY A 235 -29.40 -4.40 -0.28
C GLY A 235 -28.11 -5.13 0.09
N ARG A 236 -26.94 -4.48 0.00
CA ARG A 236 -25.65 -5.07 0.42
C ARG A 236 -25.41 -4.78 1.89
N ASN A 237 -24.77 -5.70 2.61
CA ASN A 237 -24.41 -5.45 4.00
C ASN A 237 -23.43 -4.28 4.10
N ARG A 238 -23.60 -3.44 5.12
CA ARG A 238 -22.74 -2.28 5.38
C ARG A 238 -21.36 -2.68 5.88
N THR A 239 -20.32 -1.96 5.48
CA THR A 239 -19.00 -2.03 6.12
C THR A 239 -19.00 -1.30 7.47
N LEU A 240 -17.93 -1.41 8.26
CA LEU A 240 -17.81 -0.62 9.51
C LEU A 240 -17.91 0.88 9.26
N VAL A 241 -17.30 1.35 8.17
CA VAL A 241 -17.34 2.78 7.79
C VAL A 241 -18.77 3.20 7.43
N ASP A 242 -19.48 2.38 6.65
CA ASP A 242 -20.87 2.66 6.28
C ASP A 242 -21.79 2.64 7.50
N GLY A 243 -21.60 1.68 8.40
CA GLY A 243 -22.34 1.56 9.66
C GLY A 243 -22.12 2.78 10.56
N LEU A 244 -20.87 3.22 10.72
CA LEU A 244 -20.54 4.40 11.51
C LEU A 244 -21.12 5.68 10.90
N ALA A 245 -21.01 5.84 9.58
CA ALA A 245 -21.60 6.98 8.88
C ALA A 245 -23.13 7.03 9.06
N ALA A 246 -23.81 5.88 8.95
CA ALA A 246 -25.25 5.78 9.18
C ALA A 246 -25.63 6.09 10.63
N ALA A 247 -24.85 5.63 11.61
CA ALA A 247 -25.07 5.95 13.02
C ALA A 247 -24.93 7.45 13.30
N LEU A 248 -23.88 8.08 12.78
CA LEU A 248 -23.66 9.53 12.90
C LEU A 248 -24.80 10.33 12.26
N ALA A 249 -25.28 9.91 11.09
CA ALA A 249 -26.44 10.55 10.45
C ALA A 249 -27.72 10.42 11.29
N ARG A 250 -27.95 9.27 11.94
CA ARG A 250 -29.10 9.08 12.82
C ARG A 250 -28.99 9.92 14.09
N ILE A 251 -27.79 10.03 14.67
CA ILE A 251 -27.54 10.91 15.83
C ILE A 251 -27.86 12.37 15.46
N ALA A 252 -27.36 12.87 14.33
CA ALA A 252 -27.65 14.22 13.87
C ALA A 252 -29.15 14.46 13.56
N ALA A 253 -29.91 13.43 13.17
CA ALA A 253 -31.36 13.52 13.03
C ALA A 253 -32.05 13.62 14.40
N LEU A 254 -31.67 12.77 15.36
CA LEU A 254 -32.21 12.79 16.72
C LEU A 254 -31.91 14.11 17.45
N GLU A 255 -30.73 14.69 17.24
CA GLU A 255 -30.39 16.01 17.78
C GLU A 255 -31.29 17.12 17.24
N ARG A 256 -31.64 17.07 15.95
CA ARG A 256 -32.60 18.00 15.33
C ARG A 256 -34.01 17.82 15.88
N GLU A 257 -34.49 16.57 15.93
CA GLU A 257 -35.80 16.24 16.53
C GLU A 257 -35.87 16.70 17.98
N SER A 258 -34.81 16.50 18.77
CA SER A 258 -34.75 16.96 20.16
C SER A 258 -34.72 18.48 20.29
N ALA A 259 -34.08 19.19 19.35
CA ALA A 259 -34.07 20.65 19.35
C ALA A 259 -35.46 21.21 19.03
N GLU A 260 -36.15 20.61 18.05
CA GLU A 260 -37.53 20.98 17.69
C GLU A 260 -38.50 20.75 18.86
N LEU A 261 -38.43 19.58 19.51
CA LEU A 261 -39.24 19.29 20.70
C LEU A 261 -39.00 20.29 21.83
N ARG A 262 -37.74 20.73 22.04
CA ARG A 262 -37.43 21.76 23.06
C ARG A 262 -38.05 23.10 22.70
N THR A 263 -38.08 23.48 21.43
CA THR A 263 -38.76 24.69 20.95
C THR A 263 -40.27 24.60 21.21
N GLN A 264 -40.91 23.50 20.83
CA GLN A 264 -42.35 23.28 21.06
C GLN A 264 -42.72 23.33 22.54
N VAL A 265 -41.91 22.71 23.42
CA VAL A 265 -42.13 22.79 24.87
C VAL A 265 -41.97 24.24 25.38
N GLY A 266 -41.09 25.03 24.77
CA GLY A 266 -40.95 26.45 25.05
C GLY A 266 -42.20 27.24 24.68
N GLU A 267 -42.72 27.03 23.46
CA GLU A 267 -43.93 27.68 22.96
C GLU A 267 -45.15 27.34 23.82
N LEU A 268 -45.37 26.05 24.13
CA LEU A 268 -46.47 25.62 24.99
C LEU A 268 -46.40 26.22 26.39
N ARG A 269 -45.20 26.40 26.96
CA ARG A 269 -45.04 27.08 28.26
C ARG A 269 -45.46 28.54 28.18
N THR A 270 -45.10 29.24 27.10
CA THR A 270 -45.54 30.63 26.87
C THR A 270 -47.06 30.70 26.74
N GLU A 271 -47.68 29.83 25.93
CA GLU A 271 -49.13 29.78 25.78
C GLU A 271 -49.85 29.53 27.11
N ILE A 272 -49.35 28.58 27.92
CA ILE A 272 -49.91 28.32 29.26
C ILE A 272 -49.81 29.57 30.14
N SER A 273 -48.66 30.27 30.15
CA SER A 273 -48.51 31.51 30.93
C SER A 273 -49.47 32.62 30.47
N GLU A 274 -49.73 32.74 29.17
CA GLU A 274 -50.69 33.71 28.63
C GLU A 274 -52.15 33.36 29.00
N LEU A 275 -52.49 32.06 28.94
CA LEU A 275 -53.79 31.56 29.41
C LEU A 275 -53.98 31.80 30.90
N GLU A 276 -52.97 31.51 31.72
CA GLU A 276 -52.98 31.79 33.16
C GLU A 276 -53.18 33.29 33.44
N ALA A 277 -52.48 34.17 32.73
CA ALA A 277 -52.67 35.61 32.86
C ALA A 277 -54.10 36.06 32.47
N THR A 278 -54.65 35.51 31.39
CA THR A 278 -56.01 35.80 30.92
C THR A 278 -57.06 35.32 31.94
N THR A 279 -56.90 34.13 32.51
CA THR A 279 -57.80 33.60 33.54
C THR A 279 -57.75 34.40 34.84
N ALA A 280 -56.57 34.88 35.25
CA ALA A 280 -56.42 35.78 36.39
C ALA A 280 -57.16 37.11 36.15
N GLU A 281 -57.02 37.70 34.95
CA GLU A 281 -57.74 38.92 34.60
C GLU A 281 -59.26 38.73 34.58
N LEU A 282 -59.75 37.62 34.02
CA LEU A 282 -61.18 37.27 34.03
C LEU A 282 -61.71 37.09 35.46
N THR A 283 -60.94 36.44 36.33
CA THR A 283 -61.29 36.25 37.74
C THR A 283 -61.45 37.59 38.45
N ASP A 284 -60.47 38.49 38.29
CA ASP A 284 -60.53 39.86 38.80
C ASP A 284 -61.75 40.64 38.28
N GLN A 285 -62.13 40.45 37.00
CA GLN A 285 -63.31 41.10 36.42
C GLN A 285 -64.62 40.57 37.04
N VAL A 286 -64.72 39.25 37.26
CA VAL A 286 -65.87 38.63 37.92
C VAL A 286 -66.00 39.09 39.37
N GLU A 287 -64.90 39.16 40.13
CA GLU A 287 -64.91 39.70 41.49
C GLU A 287 -65.35 41.17 41.52
N ARG A 288 -64.86 41.99 40.58
CA ARG A 288 -65.32 43.38 40.42
C ARG A 288 -66.82 43.48 40.10
N TRP A 289 -67.38 42.53 39.37
CA TRP A 289 -68.81 42.50 39.07
C TRP A 289 -69.65 42.03 40.28
N ASN A 290 -69.18 41.01 41.01
CA ASN A 290 -69.83 40.53 42.24
C ASN A 290 -69.77 41.56 43.39
N GLY A 291 -68.80 42.47 43.38
CA GLY A 291 -68.72 43.57 44.34
C GLY A 291 -69.70 44.74 44.09
N ARG A 292 -70.42 44.77 42.95
CA ARG A 292 -71.38 45.83 42.62
C ARG A 292 -72.79 45.44 43.06
N HIS A 293 -73.26 46.04 44.16
CA HIS A 293 -74.71 46.08 44.44
C HIS A 293 -75.39 46.96 43.40
N TRP A 294 -76.22 46.34 42.55
CA TRP A 294 -76.96 47.05 41.50
C TRP A 294 -78.14 47.83 42.10
N PRO A 295 -78.31 49.12 41.76
CA PRO A 295 -79.47 49.89 42.22
C PRO A 295 -80.77 49.38 41.61
N TRP A 296 -81.84 49.45 42.38
CA TRP A 296 -83.19 49.00 42.00
C TRP A 296 -83.66 49.67 40.69
N PRO A 297 -84.33 48.95 39.76
CA PRO A 297 -84.88 47.59 39.88
C PRO A 297 -83.99 46.48 39.29
N LEU A 298 -82.74 46.78 38.89
CA LEU A 298 -81.87 45.81 38.20
C LEU A 298 -81.40 44.65 39.10
N SER A 299 -81.55 44.79 40.43
CA SER A 299 -81.29 43.73 41.41
C SER A 299 -82.23 42.52 41.32
N LEU A 300 -83.28 42.56 40.49
CA LEU A 300 -84.22 41.44 40.28
C LEU A 300 -83.80 40.48 39.15
N ILE A 301 -82.73 40.79 38.41
CA ILE A 301 -82.22 39.97 37.30
C ILE A 301 -81.02 39.10 37.73
N GLU A 302 -80.59 39.17 39.00
CA GLU A 302 -79.65 38.22 39.59
C GLU A 302 -80.26 36.80 39.65
N GLY A 303 -80.24 36.11 38.51
CA GLY A 303 -80.30 34.66 38.46
C GLY A 303 -79.05 34.07 39.12
N PRO A 304 -79.15 32.91 39.77
CA PRO A 304 -78.11 32.40 40.64
C PRO A 304 -76.83 32.16 39.84
N ALA A 305 -75.70 32.60 40.40
CA ALA A 305 -74.34 32.38 39.87
C ALA A 305 -74.02 30.92 39.46
N ALA A 306 -74.88 29.96 39.85
CA ALA A 306 -74.90 28.59 39.38
C ALA A 306 -74.98 28.44 37.84
N LEU A 307 -75.67 29.33 37.12
CA LEU A 307 -75.87 29.18 35.66
C LEU A 307 -74.60 29.48 34.85
N VAL A 308 -73.72 30.34 35.37
CA VAL A 308 -72.43 30.68 34.73
C VAL A 308 -71.38 29.61 35.05
N GLY A 309 -71.39 29.07 36.27
CA GLY A 309 -70.53 27.95 36.67
C GLY A 309 -70.80 26.66 35.87
N GLU A 310 -72.07 26.36 35.56
CA GLU A 310 -72.43 25.19 34.72
C GLU A 310 -71.95 25.32 33.26
N GLN A 311 -71.89 26.53 32.70
CA GLN A 311 -71.42 26.74 31.33
C GLN A 311 -69.88 26.66 31.22
N LEU A 312 -69.16 27.13 32.25
CA LEU A 312 -67.71 26.97 32.36
C LEU A 312 -67.31 25.50 32.53
N ALA A 313 -68.03 24.74 33.37
CA ALA A 313 -67.81 23.29 33.52
C ALA A 313 -68.11 22.51 32.22
N ARG A 314 -69.06 22.98 31.40
CA ARG A 314 -69.34 22.41 30.06
C ARG A 314 -68.21 22.68 29.05
N LEU A 315 -67.54 23.82 29.15
CA LEU A 315 -66.38 24.17 28.31
C LEU A 315 -65.13 23.37 28.73
N GLU A 316 -64.89 23.18 30.03
CA GLU A 316 -63.81 22.32 30.57
C GLU A 316 -63.99 20.85 30.16
N ALA A 317 -65.22 20.36 30.10
CA ALA A 317 -65.52 18.99 29.66
C ALA A 317 -65.29 18.75 28.14
N LEU A 318 -65.17 19.80 27.33
CA LEU A 318 -64.93 19.72 25.88
C LEU A 318 -63.44 19.84 25.49
N LEU A 319 -62.56 20.18 26.43
CA LEU A 319 -61.11 20.23 26.20
C LEU A 319 -60.43 18.90 25.80
N PRO A 320 -60.91 17.69 26.20
CA PRO A 320 -60.26 16.44 25.82
C PRO A 320 -60.36 16.07 24.32
N ASP A 321 -61.26 16.71 23.57
CA ASP A 321 -61.57 16.36 22.17
C ASP A 321 -60.83 17.24 21.12
N LEU A 322 -59.83 18.02 21.54
CA LEU A 322 -58.94 18.73 20.62
C LEU A 322 -57.91 17.74 19.99
N PRO A 323 -57.91 17.55 18.66
CA PRO A 323 -57.01 16.58 18.03
C PRO A 323 -55.58 17.14 18.02
N GLY A 324 -54.66 16.50 18.77
CA GLY A 324 -53.24 16.91 18.72
C GLY A 324 -52.24 16.37 19.75
N LEU A 325 -52.59 15.46 20.67
CA LEU A 325 -51.62 14.91 21.64
C LEU A 325 -51.53 13.37 21.54
N PRO A 326 -50.32 12.78 21.39
CA PRO A 326 -50.15 11.35 21.20
C PRO A 326 -50.42 10.56 22.49
N GLY A 327 -51.26 9.52 22.37
CA GLY A 327 -51.70 8.66 23.46
C GLY A 327 -50.58 7.85 24.10
N HIS A 328 -50.64 7.76 25.43
CA HIS A 328 -49.85 6.85 26.26
C HIS A 328 -50.30 5.39 26.05
N ASP A 329 -49.61 4.64 25.19
CA ASP A 329 -49.72 3.18 25.16
C ASP A 329 -48.73 2.56 26.16
N GLY A 330 -49.22 2.36 27.38
CA GLY A 330 -48.58 1.55 28.42
C GLY A 330 -49.55 0.48 28.90
N GLY A 331 -49.49 -0.73 28.32
CA GLY A 331 -50.43 -1.81 28.62
C GLY A 331 -49.83 -3.20 28.50
N VAL A 332 -49.11 -3.61 29.55
CA VAL A 332 -48.68 -5.00 29.81
C VAL A 332 -49.88 -5.94 29.78
N ARG A 333 -49.86 -6.96 28.90
CA ARG A 333 -50.86 -8.05 28.92
C ARG A 333 -50.21 -9.36 29.36
N ARG A 334 -50.46 -9.74 30.62
CA ARG A 334 -50.33 -11.10 31.15
C ARG A 334 -51.36 -12.01 30.47
N VAL A 335 -50.98 -13.26 30.17
CA VAL A 335 -51.88 -14.36 29.81
C VAL A 335 -51.73 -15.45 30.90
N PRO A 336 -52.83 -16.03 31.43
CA PRO A 336 -52.80 -17.05 32.47
C PRO A 336 -52.64 -18.46 31.89
N GLY A 337 -52.09 -19.38 32.69
CA GLY A 337 -51.88 -20.79 32.33
C GLY A 337 -52.95 -21.77 32.84
N GLY A 338 -52.74 -23.04 32.44
CA GLY A 338 -53.39 -24.28 32.91
C GLY A 338 -54.37 -24.88 31.89
N ASP A 339 -54.45 -26.19 31.64
CA ASP A 339 -53.65 -27.37 32.03
C ASP A 339 -54.14 -28.58 31.17
N ASP A 340 -53.43 -29.70 31.28
CA ASP A 340 -53.81 -31.11 31.01
C ASP A 340 -53.59 -31.76 29.62
N GLY A 341 -52.71 -32.79 29.63
CA GLY A 341 -52.13 -33.59 28.53
C GLY A 341 -52.97 -34.79 28.03
N PRO A 342 -52.43 -36.02 27.83
CA PRO A 342 -51.08 -36.55 28.13
C PRO A 342 -50.39 -37.40 27.01
N ALA A 343 -49.14 -37.82 27.30
CA ALA A 343 -48.48 -39.10 26.94
C ALA A 343 -48.30 -39.49 25.44
N ALA A 344 -47.22 -40.12 24.96
CA ALA A 344 -45.95 -40.60 25.49
C ALA A 344 -45.12 -41.19 24.31
N LEU A 345 -43.80 -41.39 24.53
CA LEU A 345 -42.91 -42.41 23.91
C LEU A 345 -42.57 -42.19 22.40
N THR A 346 -41.34 -42.26 21.89
CA THR A 346 -40.11 -43.07 22.13
C THR A 346 -39.06 -42.47 21.15
N SER A 347 -37.76 -42.25 21.42
CA SER A 347 -36.65 -43.14 21.84
C SER A 347 -35.49 -43.01 20.82
N LYS A 348 -34.29 -42.71 21.33
CA LYS A 348 -32.95 -43.18 20.88
C LYS A 348 -32.46 -42.72 19.49
N ASN A 349 -31.22 -42.28 19.27
CA ASN A 349 -29.94 -42.36 19.98
C ASN A 349 -29.20 -41.03 19.87
#